data_AF-A0A519ZXQ2-F1
#
_entry.id   AF-A0A519ZXQ2-F1
#
_cell.length_a   1.000
_cell.length_b   1.000
_cell.length_c   1.000
_cell.angle_alpha   90.00
_cell.angle_beta   90.00
_cell.angle_gamma   90.00
#
_symmetry.space_group_name_H-M   'P 1'
#
loop_
_entity.id
_entity.type
_entity.pdbx_description
1 polymer ?
#
loop_
_entity_poly.entity_id
_entity_poly.type
_entity_poly.pdbx_seq_one_letter_code
_entity_poly.pdbx_strand_id
1 'polypeptide(L)'
;MRTYNPKEWYTIFRIDPADTLRKLYKLIICICGYTWLIAYLELEYFHLTKGSNVSNIIILHTLLSFAISMLLVFRTNTAYDRWWEGRKLWGSLVNSSRNLAIKLNAILAAGDTVNRRFFRKSIAMYASVLSHHLDSEKT
;
A
#
# COMPACT_ATOMS: atom_id res chain seq x y z
N MET A 1 -1.39 16.42 7.44
CA MET A 1 -0.73 15.33 8.17
C MET A 1 -1.62 15.01 9.36
N ARG A 2 -2.25 13.82 9.42
CA ARG A 2 -3.09 13.47 10.58
C ARG A 2 -2.17 13.28 11.79
N THR A 3 -2.38 14.08 12.83
CA THR A 3 -1.66 13.98 14.09
C THR A 3 -2.24 12.82 14.89
N TYR A 4 -1.45 11.75 15.10
CA TYR A 4 -1.87 10.62 15.94
C TYR A 4 -1.92 11.08 17.40
N ASN A 5 -3.12 11.04 18.00
CA ASN A 5 -3.32 11.32 19.42
C ASN A 5 -3.57 10.00 20.16
N PRO A 6 -2.63 9.50 20.99
CA PRO A 6 -2.76 8.22 21.66
C PRO A 6 -3.92 8.16 22.67
N LYS A 7 -4.50 9.31 23.05
CA LYS A 7 -5.68 9.38 23.93
C LYS A 7 -7.00 9.10 23.19
N GLU A 8 -7.00 9.16 21.86
CA GLU A 8 -8.17 8.92 21.02
C GLU A 8 -8.12 7.53 20.39
N TRP A 9 -7.83 6.49 21.17
CA TRP A 9 -7.71 5.10 20.67
C TRP A 9 -8.97 4.60 19.94
N TYR A 10 -10.15 5.15 20.26
CA TYR A 10 -11.41 4.84 19.57
C TYR A 10 -11.47 5.37 18.12
N THR A 11 -10.58 6.31 17.74
CA THR A 11 -10.45 6.74 16.33
C THR A 11 -9.89 5.64 15.43
N ILE A 12 -9.35 4.55 15.99
CA ILE A 12 -9.00 3.32 15.25
C ILE A 12 -10.26 2.67 14.66
N PHE A 13 -11.41 2.78 15.33
CA PHE A 13 -12.70 2.28 14.85
C PHE A 13 -13.43 3.26 13.94
N ARG A 14 -12.88 4.47 13.70
CA ARG A 14 -13.38 5.30 12.61
C ARG A 14 -12.95 4.63 11.31
N ILE A 15 -13.89 3.88 10.75
CA ILE A 15 -13.80 3.34 9.41
C ILE A 15 -13.81 4.55 8.47
N ASP A 16 -12.63 5.09 8.17
CA ASP A 16 -12.49 5.89 6.96
C ASP A 16 -12.98 5.01 5.82
N PRO A 17 -13.86 5.51 4.93
CA PRO A 17 -14.28 4.78 3.74
C PRO A 17 -13.10 4.70 2.79
N ALA A 18 -12.12 3.88 3.18
CA ALA A 18 -10.91 3.59 2.46
C ALA A 18 -11.30 2.95 1.13
N ASP A 19 -10.59 3.35 0.08
CA ASP A 19 -10.80 2.84 -1.27
C ASP A 19 -10.80 1.30 -1.32
N THR A 20 -10.15 0.62 -0.38
CA THR A 20 -10.14 -0.85 -0.27
C THR A 20 -11.50 -1.43 0.11
N LEU A 21 -12.16 -0.93 1.17
CA LEU A 21 -13.48 -1.40 1.58
C LEU A 21 -14.53 -1.08 0.52
N ARG A 22 -14.46 0.10 -0.11
CA ARG A 22 -15.36 0.45 -1.23
C ARG A 22 -15.08 -0.37 -2.50
N LYS A 23 -13.85 -0.84 -2.72
CA LYS A 23 -13.56 -1.77 -3.82
C LYS A 23 -14.09 -3.18 -3.53
N LEU A 24 -14.07 -3.61 -2.27
CA LEU A 24 -14.34 -5.00 -1.88
C LEU A 24 -15.76 -5.26 -1.36
N TYR A 25 -16.54 -4.25 -0.96
CA TYR A 25 -17.84 -4.46 -0.30
C TYR A 25 -18.83 -5.28 -1.16
N LYS A 26 -18.84 -5.09 -2.49
CA LYS A 26 -19.69 -5.88 -3.41
C LYS A 26 -19.31 -7.36 -3.37
N LEU A 27 -18.00 -7.65 -3.36
CA LEU A 27 -17.48 -9.01 -3.28
C LEU A 27 -17.81 -9.64 -1.92
N ILE A 28 -17.65 -8.90 -0.83
CA ILE A 28 -17.97 -9.37 0.53
C ILE A 28 -19.46 -9.76 0.62
N ILE A 29 -20.37 -8.89 0.17
CA ILE A 29 -21.82 -9.16 0.20
C ILE A 29 -22.16 -10.39 -0.64
N CYS A 30 -21.55 -10.53 -1.83
CA CYS A 30 -21.75 -11.69 -2.69
C CYS A 30 -21.31 -12.99 -2.02
N ILE A 31 -20.15 -13.01 -1.38
CA ILE A 31 -19.62 -14.20 -0.67
C ILE A 31 -20.50 -14.51 0.55
N CYS A 32 -20.89 -13.51 1.33
CA CYS A 32 -21.78 -13.71 2.47
C CYS A 32 -23.13 -14.32 2.06
N GLY A 33 -23.75 -13.80 1.00
CA GLY A 33 -25.00 -14.35 0.46
C GLY A 33 -24.85 -15.79 -0.03
N TYR A 34 -23.76 -16.08 -0.75
CA TYR A 34 -23.44 -17.42 -1.24
C TYR A 34 -23.25 -18.43 -0.08
N THR A 35 -22.43 -18.09 0.91
CA THR A 35 -22.17 -18.97 2.06
C THR A 35 -23.44 -19.18 2.89
N TRP A 36 -24.25 -18.13 3.07
CA TRP A 36 -25.53 -18.25 3.78
C TRP A 36 -26.52 -19.17 3.05
N LEU A 37 -26.62 -19.04 1.73
CA LEU A 37 -27.49 -19.91 0.92
C LEU A 37 -27.08 -21.38 1.03
N ILE A 38 -25.79 -21.68 0.93
CA ILE A 38 -25.29 -23.06 1.07
C ILE A 38 -25.56 -23.62 2.46
N ALA A 39 -25.27 -22.83 3.51
CA ALA A 39 -25.53 -23.24 4.88
C ALA A 39 -27.03 -23.49 5.13
N TYR A 40 -27.90 -22.66 4.56
CA TYR A 40 -29.35 -22.84 4.65
C TYR A 40 -29.81 -24.14 3.97
N LEU A 41 -29.32 -24.41 2.75
CA LEU A 41 -29.65 -25.65 2.02
C LEU A 41 -29.14 -26.90 2.74
N GLU A 42 -27.94 -26.83 3.33
CA GLU A 42 -27.35 -27.94 4.09
C GLU A 42 -28.19 -28.29 5.34
N LEU A 43 -28.57 -27.27 6.12
CA LEU A 43 -29.29 -27.45 7.38
C LEU A 43 -30.76 -27.82 7.20
N GLU A 44 -31.46 -27.19 6.26
CA GLU A 44 -32.92 -27.33 6.13
C GLU A 44 -33.33 -28.53 5.23
N TYR A 45 -32.61 -28.78 4.14
CA TYR A 45 -33.00 -29.82 3.18
C TYR A 45 -32.22 -31.12 3.35
N PHE A 46 -30.92 -31.02 3.57
CA PHE A 46 -30.04 -32.18 3.45
C PHE A 46 -29.89 -33.00 4.74
N HIS A 47 -30.19 -32.43 5.92
CA HIS A 47 -30.12 -33.11 7.23
C HIS A 47 -28.87 -34.02 7.37
N LEU A 48 -27.73 -33.55 6.83
CA LEU A 48 -26.52 -34.35 6.73
C LEU A 48 -25.93 -34.54 8.13
N THR A 49 -26.20 -35.71 8.72
CA THR A 49 -25.48 -36.18 9.91
C THR A 49 -23.98 -36.20 9.58
N LYS A 50 -23.14 -35.73 10.51
CA LYS A 50 -21.68 -35.44 10.45
C LYS A 50 -20.74 -36.56 9.93
N GLY A 51 -21.22 -37.58 9.21
CA GLY A 51 -20.52 -38.81 8.85
C GLY A 51 -20.32 -39.09 7.35
N SER A 52 -20.47 -38.12 6.45
CA SER A 52 -20.17 -38.33 5.01
C SER A 52 -18.93 -37.52 4.57
N ASN A 53 -18.37 -37.83 3.39
CA ASN A 53 -17.10 -37.35 2.77
C ASN A 53 -16.77 -35.84 2.85
N VAL A 54 -17.64 -35.00 3.41
CA VAL A 54 -17.46 -33.59 3.73
C VAL A 54 -16.20 -33.31 4.56
N SER A 55 -15.80 -34.23 5.45
CA SER A 55 -14.58 -34.05 6.26
C SER A 55 -13.30 -33.94 5.41
N ASN A 56 -13.24 -34.60 4.24
CA ASN A 56 -12.08 -34.50 3.35
C ASN A 56 -11.98 -33.12 2.68
N ILE A 57 -13.11 -32.45 2.46
CA ILE A 57 -13.15 -31.10 1.87
C ILE A 57 -12.54 -30.08 2.84
N ILE A 58 -12.77 -30.24 4.15
CA ILE A 58 -12.20 -29.36 5.19
C ILE A 58 -10.67 -29.44 5.19
N ILE A 59 -10.10 -30.64 5.03
CA ILE A 59 -8.65 -30.85 4.99
C ILE A 59 -8.06 -30.17 3.75
N LEU A 60 -8.66 -30.37 2.57
CA LEU A 60 -8.24 -29.72 1.33
C LEU A 60 -8.34 -28.20 1.43
N HIS A 61 -9.43 -27.67 1.99
CA HIS A 61 -9.60 -26.24 2.24
C HIS A 61 -8.51 -25.71 3.17
N THR A 62 -8.17 -26.42 4.25
CA THR A 62 -7.16 -25.98 5.20
C THR A 62 -5.78 -25.88 4.55
N LEU A 63 -5.38 -26.89 3.77
CA LEU A 63 -4.12 -26.89 3.04
C LEU A 63 -4.06 -25.76 2.00
N LEU A 64 -5.15 -25.57 1.25
CA LEU A 64 -5.23 -24.50 0.24
C LEU A 64 -5.18 -23.11 0.89
N SER A 65 -5.93 -22.88 1.98
CA SER A 65 -5.90 -21.63 2.73
C SER A 65 -4.52 -21.31 3.28
N PHE A 66 -3.82 -22.32 3.79
CA PHE A 66 -2.45 -22.17 4.27
C PHE A 66 -1.51 -21.73 3.15
N ALA A 67 -1.57 -22.40 1.99
CA ALA A 67 -0.74 -22.04 0.83
C ALA A 67 -1.04 -20.61 0.34
N ILE A 68 -2.32 -20.23 0.21
CA ILE A 68 -2.73 -18.89 -0.21
C ILE A 68 -2.25 -17.82 0.79
N SER A 69 -2.39 -18.08 2.10
CA SER A 69 -1.93 -17.17 3.16
C SER A 69 -0.43 -16.92 3.06
N MET A 70 0.36 -17.98 2.91
CA MET A 70 1.81 -17.90 2.75
C MET A 70 2.22 -17.08 1.51
N LEU A 71 1.57 -17.33 0.36
CA LEU A 71 1.81 -16.56 -0.87
C LEU A 71 1.44 -15.08 -0.72
N LEU A 72 0.32 -14.80 -0.03
CA LEU A 72 -0.10 -13.43 0.23
C LEU A 72 0.96 -12.68 1.05
N VAL A 73 1.50 -13.30 2.11
CA VAL A 73 2.55 -12.70 2.95
C VAL A 73 3.79 -12.33 2.13
N PHE A 74 4.28 -13.24 1.28
CA PHE A 74 5.43 -12.95 0.42
C PHE A 74 5.13 -11.79 -0.54
N ARG A 75 3.97 -11.79 -1.18
CA ARG A 75 3.56 -10.72 -2.09
C ARG A 75 3.45 -9.37 -1.37
N THR A 76 2.87 -9.34 -0.17
CA THR A 76 2.72 -8.09 0.61
C THR A 76 4.07 -7.56 1.07
N ASN A 77 4.99 -8.44 1.48
CA ASN A 77 6.34 -8.03 1.88
C ASN A 77 7.10 -7.41 0.70
N THR A 78 7.13 -8.07 -0.46
CA THR A 78 7.80 -7.52 -1.65
C THR A 78 7.19 -6.20 -2.12
N ALA A 79 5.85 -6.07 -2.06
CA ALA A 79 5.18 -4.81 -2.39
C ALA A 79 5.55 -3.69 -1.40
N TYR A 80 5.63 -4.01 -0.11
CA TYR A 80 6.05 -3.07 0.93
C TYR A 80 7.50 -2.65 0.75
N ASP A 81 8.40 -3.58 0.46
CA ASP A 81 9.82 -3.29 0.22
C ASP A 81 10.00 -2.35 -0.98
N ARG A 82 9.28 -2.58 -2.08
CA ARG A 82 9.28 -1.68 -3.24
C ARG A 82 8.77 -0.28 -2.90
N TRP A 83 7.68 -0.18 -2.14
CA TRP A 83 7.15 1.10 -1.68
C TRP A 83 8.18 1.83 -0.79
N TRP A 84 8.81 1.10 0.13
CA TRP A 84 9.82 1.63 1.03
C TRP A 84 11.08 2.06 0.29
N GLU A 85 11.52 1.30 -0.71
CA GLU A 85 12.61 1.66 -1.60
C GLU A 85 12.35 2.97 -2.33
N GLY A 86 11.17 3.14 -2.93
CA GLY A 86 10.76 4.40 -3.55
C GLY A 86 10.83 5.57 -2.55
N ARG A 87 10.34 5.39 -1.32
CA ARG A 87 10.41 6.41 -0.28
C ARG A 87 11.84 6.78 0.10
N LYS A 88 12.74 5.79 0.21
CA LYS A 88 14.17 5.98 0.48
C LYS A 88 14.86 6.78 -0.63
N LEU A 89 14.58 6.47 -1.89
CA LEU A 89 15.14 7.18 -3.05
C LEU A 89 14.74 8.66 -3.05
N TRP A 90 13.45 8.96 -2.80
CA TRP A 90 12.99 10.35 -2.64
C TRP A 90 13.67 11.06 -1.46
N GLY A 91 13.90 10.37 -0.34
CA GLY A 91 14.67 10.92 0.79
C GLY A 91 16.12 11.22 0.42
N SER A 92 16.78 10.31 -0.31
CA SER A 92 18.13 10.50 -0.83
C SER A 92 18.22 11.69 -1.78
N LEU A 93 17.23 11.87 -2.65
CA LEU A 93 17.15 13.02 -3.57
C LEU A 93 17.13 14.36 -2.81
N VAL A 94 16.34 14.46 -1.74
CA VAL A 94 16.27 15.67 -0.90
C VAL A 94 17.63 15.95 -0.27
N ASN A 95 18.28 14.94 0.30
CA ASN A 95 19.60 15.11 0.93
C ASN A 95 20.67 15.50 -0.09
N SER A 96 20.71 14.84 -1.25
CA SER A 96 21.63 15.17 -2.34
C SER A 96 21.41 16.59 -2.86
N SER A 97 20.16 17.03 -3.00
CA SER A 97 19.81 18.39 -3.40
C SER A 97 20.30 19.45 -2.40
N ARG A 98 20.14 19.18 -1.09
CA ARG A 98 20.65 20.06 -0.03
C ARG A 98 22.18 20.13 -0.03
N ASN A 99 22.84 18.98 -0.10
CA ASN A 99 24.30 18.90 -0.15
C ASN A 99 24.86 19.63 -1.37
N LEU A 100 24.21 19.49 -2.53
CA LEU A 100 24.59 20.21 -3.74
C LEU A 100 24.45 21.73 -3.56
N ALA A 101 23.33 22.19 -3.00
CA ALA A 101 23.12 23.62 -2.73
C ALA A 101 24.18 24.21 -1.77
N ILE A 102 24.53 23.48 -0.70
CA ILE A 102 25.58 23.89 0.25
C ILE A 102 26.94 23.97 -0.44
N LYS A 103 27.32 22.94 -1.21
CA LYS A 103 28.59 22.92 -1.94
C LYS A 103 28.69 24.05 -2.96
N LEU A 104 27.63 24.30 -3.72
CA LEU A 104 27.56 25.43 -4.65
C LEU A 104 27.68 26.77 -3.94
N ASN A 105 27.08 26.91 -2.75
CA ASN A 105 27.23 28.12 -1.95
C ASN A 105 28.68 28.39 -1.53
N ALA A 106 29.45 27.33 -1.26
CA ALA A 106 30.86 27.42 -0.87
C ALA A 106 31.82 27.62 -2.05
N ILE A 107 31.51 27.03 -3.22
CA ILE A 107 32.38 27.07 -4.41
C ILE A 107 32.18 28.36 -5.22
N LEU A 108 30.94 28.84 -5.34
CA LEU A 108 30.63 30.02 -6.14
C LEU A 108 31.05 31.30 -5.41
N ALA A 109 31.76 32.19 -6.11
CA ALA A 109 32.09 33.51 -5.60
C ALA A 109 30.83 34.30 -5.19
N ALA A 110 30.97 35.21 -4.22
CA ALA A 110 29.84 35.99 -3.69
C ALA A 110 29.15 36.84 -4.77
N GLY A 111 29.89 37.32 -5.78
CA GLY A 111 29.37 38.12 -6.89
C GLY A 111 28.70 37.32 -8.02
N ASP A 112 28.81 35.98 -8.03
CA ASP A 112 28.28 35.15 -9.11
C ASP A 112 26.77 34.88 -8.93
N THR A 113 25.98 35.92 -9.17
CA THR A 113 24.51 35.87 -9.00
C THR A 113 23.82 35.06 -10.10
N VAL A 114 24.44 34.94 -11.28
CA VAL A 114 23.87 34.23 -12.44
C VAL A 114 23.84 32.73 -12.18
N ASN A 115 24.98 32.13 -11.82
CA ASN A 115 25.05 30.70 -11.56
C ASN A 115 24.26 30.31 -10.30
N ARG A 116 24.30 31.14 -9.25
CA ARG A 116 23.50 30.94 -8.03
C ARG A 116 22.00 30.90 -8.33
N ARG A 117 21.51 31.81 -9.18
CA ARG A 117 20.10 31.85 -9.60
C ARG A 117 19.74 30.62 -10.43
N PHE A 118 20.61 30.22 -11.36
CA PHE A 118 20.41 29.03 -12.18
C PHE A 118 20.26 27.77 -11.32
N PHE A 119 21.26 27.43 -10.51
CA PHE A 119 21.23 26.19 -9.71
C PHE A 119 20.09 26.16 -8.69
N ARG A 120 19.77 27.29 -8.05
CA ARG A 120 18.62 27.37 -7.14
C ARG A 120 17.32 26.95 -7.83
N LYS A 121 17.12 27.37 -9.08
CA LYS A 121 15.93 27.00 -9.86
C LYS A 121 16.03 25.57 -10.39
N SER A 122 17.16 25.18 -10.96
CA SER A 122 17.36 23.88 -11.59
C SER A 122 17.26 22.71 -10.61
N ILE A 123 17.82 22.83 -9.40
CA ILE A 123 17.76 21.78 -8.36
C ILE A 123 16.30 21.50 -7.95
N ALA A 124 15.51 22.55 -7.72
CA ALA A 124 14.10 22.41 -7.38
C ALA A 124 13.27 21.90 -8.56
N MET A 125 13.56 22.40 -9.77
CA MET A 125 12.87 22.00 -10.99
C MET A 125 13.08 20.51 -11.30
N TYR A 126 14.28 19.98 -11.08
CA TYR A 126 14.55 18.55 -11.28
C TYR A 126 13.61 17.65 -10.45
N ALA A 127 13.42 17.96 -9.17
CA ALA A 127 12.52 17.17 -8.31
C ALA A 127 11.05 17.22 -8.79
N SER A 128 10.60 18.38 -9.27
CA SER A 128 9.25 18.53 -9.82
C SER A 128 9.07 17.78 -11.15
N VAL A 129 10.03 17.92 -12.07
CA VAL A 129 10.01 17.22 -13.36
C VAL A 129 10.08 15.71 -13.16
N LEU A 130 10.90 15.24 -12.22
CA LEU A 130 10.99 13.81 -11.89
C LEU A 130 9.66 13.27 -11.37
N SER A 131 8.96 14.01 -10.50
CA SER A 131 7.63 13.60 -10.01
C SER A 131 6.65 13.48 -11.18
N HIS A 132 6.61 14.49 -12.05
CA HIS A 132 5.72 14.47 -13.22
C HIS A 132 6.06 13.34 -14.20
N HIS A 133 7.35 13.06 -14.42
CA HIS A 133 7.79 11.96 -15.26
C HIS A 133 7.31 10.62 -14.71
N LEU A 134 7.50 10.37 -13.41
CA LEU A 134 7.06 9.14 -12.76
C LEU A 134 5.53 8.99 -12.72
N ASP A 135 4.78 10.09 -12.59
CA ASP A 135 3.31 10.08 -12.65
C ASP A 135 2.78 9.85 -14.08
N SER A 136 3.56 10.24 -15.10
CA SER A 136 3.22 10.05 -16.51
C SER A 136 3.46 8.62 -17.01
N GLU A 137 4.40 7.90 -16.39
CA GLU A 137 4.57 6.46 -16.59
C GLU A 137 3.46 5.67 -15.88
N LYS A 138 2.24 5.78 -16.38
CA LYS A 138 1.19 4.83 -16.04
C LYS A 138 1.45 3.53 -16.81
N THR A 139 2.16 2.60 -16.18
CA THR A 139 2.13 1.18 -16.55
C THR A 139 0.91 0.49 -15.94
#